data_AF-A0A420VBF6-F1
#
_entry.id   AF-A0A420VBF6-F1
#
_cell.length_a   1.000
_cell.length_b   1.000
_cell.length_c   1.000
_cell.angle_alpha   90.00
_cell.angle_beta   90.00
_cell.angle_gamma   90.00
#
_symmetry.space_group_name_H-M   'P 1'
#
loop_
_entity.id
_entity.type
_entity.pdbx_description
1 polymer ?
#
loop_
_entity_poly.entity_id
_entity_poly.type
_entity_poly.pdbx_seq_one_letter_code
_entity_poly.pdbx_strand_id
1 'polypeptide(L)'
;MLNRKKLGFPVPIRHWLKEEMYDWAAGIIKESGTDEYLNKQAVLAMLEDHRKNKGDYGRKLWTILAFMVWHQVFVEKKYSFDRSDEAAKVYV
;
A
#
# COMPACT_ATOMS: atom_id res chain seq x y z
N MET A 1 17.56 -22.69 23.63
CA MET A 1 16.45 -22.03 22.88
C MET A 1 15.54 -23.11 22.29
N LEU A 2 14.50 -23.56 22.99
CA LEU A 2 13.64 -24.68 22.53
C LEU A 2 12.12 -24.47 22.75
N ASN A 3 11.70 -23.37 23.41
CA ASN A 3 10.29 -23.12 23.77
C ASN A 3 9.64 -21.92 23.04
N ARG A 4 10.08 -21.59 21.81
CA ARG A 4 9.38 -20.59 20.99
C ARG A 4 8.23 -21.27 20.26
N LYS A 5 6.97 -20.91 20.57
CA LYS A 5 5.80 -21.35 19.79
C LYS A 5 6.03 -21.02 18.31
N LYS A 6 5.61 -21.92 17.41
CA LYS A 6 5.59 -21.65 15.96
C LYS A 6 4.67 -20.45 15.70
N LEU A 7 5.24 -19.26 15.73
CA LEU A 7 4.67 -18.07 15.13
C LEU A 7 5.02 -18.22 13.64
N GLY A 8 4.02 -18.45 12.79
CA GLY A 8 4.21 -18.49 11.34
C GLY A 8 5.01 -17.28 10.87
N PHE A 9 5.73 -17.39 9.76
CA PHE A 9 6.63 -16.35 9.25
C PHE A 9 5.88 -15.01 9.13
N PRO A 10 6.04 -14.07 10.08
CA PRO A 10 5.23 -12.87 10.08
C PRO A 10 5.79 -11.93 9.02
N VAL A 11 4.93 -11.43 8.12
CA VAL A 11 5.34 -10.46 7.12
C VAL A 11 5.70 -9.15 7.83
N PRO A 12 6.92 -8.61 7.67
CA PRO A 12 7.41 -7.47 8.45
C PRO A 12 6.92 -6.12 7.90
N ILE A 13 5.64 -6.02 7.57
CA ILE A 13 5.00 -4.83 6.96
C ILE A 13 5.24 -3.57 7.81
N ARG A 14 5.20 -3.71 9.14
CA ARG A 14 5.49 -2.62 10.08
C ARG A 14 6.88 -2.01 9.89
N HIS A 15 7.86 -2.82 9.51
CA HIS A 15 9.24 -2.37 9.34
C HIS A 15 9.41 -1.80 7.94
N TRP A 16 8.86 -2.48 6.93
CA TRP A 16 8.90 -2.02 5.55
C TRP A 16 8.23 -0.66 5.35
N LEU A 17 7.07 -0.41 5.94
CA LEU A 17 6.35 0.87 5.78
C LEU A 17 7.08 2.08 6.37
N LYS A 18 8.13 1.88 7.17
CA LYS A 18 8.97 2.98 7.69
C LYS A 18 10.13 3.32 6.78
N GLU A 19 10.57 2.35 5.99
CA GLU A 19 11.80 2.42 5.22
C GLU A 19 11.47 2.07 3.75
N GLU A 20 11.79 0.85 3.34
CA GLU A 20 11.77 0.38 1.94
C GLU A 20 10.44 0.61 1.20
N MET A 21 9.31 0.51 1.89
CA MET A 21 7.98 0.67 1.30
C MET A 21 7.33 2.02 1.59
N TYR A 22 8.02 2.95 2.28
CA TYR A 22 7.44 4.24 2.63
C TYR A 22 7.06 5.04 1.38
N ASP A 23 7.99 5.18 0.43
CA ASP A 23 7.75 5.98 -0.79
C ASP A 23 6.68 5.35 -1.67
N TRP A 24 6.68 4.02 -1.78
CA TRP A 24 5.60 3.28 -2.45
C TRP A 24 4.24 3.54 -1.80
N ALA A 25 4.14 3.44 -0.47
CA ALA A 25 2.90 3.68 0.25
C ALA A 25 2.42 5.13 0.07
N ALA A 26 3.33 6.11 0.17
CA ALA A 26 3.03 7.51 -0.06
C ALA A 26 2.54 7.77 -1.50
N GLY A 27 3.13 7.09 -2.49
CA GLY A 27 2.69 7.11 -3.89
C GLY A 27 1.26 6.60 -4.05
N ILE A 28 0.96 5.40 -3.53
CA ILE A 28 -0.39 4.81 -3.57
C ILE A 28 -1.42 5.75 -2.93
N ILE A 29 -1.11 6.34 -1.76
CA ILE A 29 -2.05 7.24 -1.07
C ILE A 29 -2.33 8.48 -1.93
N LYS A 30 -1.31 9.09 -2.53
CA LYS A 30 -1.47 10.29 -3.37
C LYS A 30 -2.24 10.00 -4.66
N GLU A 31 -1.94 8.88 -5.31
CA GLU A 31 -2.45 8.55 -6.64
C GLU A 31 -3.80 7.86 -6.65
N SER A 32 -4.23 7.23 -5.55
CA SER A 32 -5.52 6.52 -5.52
C SER A 32 -6.70 7.47 -5.69
N GLY A 33 -7.73 7.09 -6.44
CA GLY A 33 -8.98 7.84 -6.59
C GLY A 33 -9.96 7.63 -5.42
N THR A 34 -9.48 7.61 -4.17
CA THR A 34 -10.28 7.19 -2.99
C THR A 34 -10.76 8.34 -2.09
N ASP A 35 -10.72 9.59 -2.57
CA ASP A 35 -11.03 10.80 -1.80
C ASP A 35 -12.47 10.80 -1.21
N GLU A 36 -13.41 10.10 -1.86
CA GLU A 36 -14.78 9.97 -1.39
C GLU A 36 -14.93 9.04 -0.17
N TYR A 37 -13.96 8.14 0.06
CA TYR A 37 -13.97 7.17 1.16
C TYR A 37 -12.98 7.53 2.28
N LEU A 38 -11.88 8.19 1.94
CA LEU A 38 -10.73 8.36 2.82
C LEU A 38 -10.15 9.78 2.74
N ASN A 39 -9.85 10.36 3.91
CA ASN A 39 -9.07 11.58 3.99
C ASN A 39 -7.58 11.27 3.76
N LYS A 40 -7.08 11.48 2.55
CA LYS A 40 -5.69 11.19 2.17
C LYS A 40 -4.67 11.96 3.01
N GLN A 41 -4.95 13.21 3.38
CA GLN A 41 -4.03 14.00 4.21
C GLN A 41 -3.85 13.36 5.59
N ALA A 42 -4.93 12.86 6.19
CA ALA A 42 -4.89 12.14 7.45
C ALA A 42 -4.12 10.81 7.33
N VAL A 43 -4.28 10.09 6.22
CA VAL A 43 -3.55 8.84 5.96
C VAL A 43 -2.05 9.11 5.76
N LEU A 44 -1.67 10.17 5.03
CA LEU A 44 -0.27 10.59 4.87
C LEU A 44 0.35 10.99 6.21
N ALA A 45 -0.37 11.74 7.03
CA ALA A 45 0.10 12.09 8.37
C ALA A 45 0.31 10.84 9.24
N MET A 46 -0.60 9.85 9.16
CA MET A 46 -0.47 8.57 9.86
C MET A 46 0.74 7.76 9.38
N LEU A 47 1.02 7.75 8.07
CA LEU A 47 2.19 7.10 7.49
C LEU A 47 3.48 7.76 8.01
N GLU A 48 3.52 9.09 8.07
CA GLU A 48 4.67 9.83 8.58
C GLU A 48 4.89 9.63 10.08
N ASP A 49 3.83 9.65 10.87
CA ASP A 49 3.90 9.37 12.30
C ASP A 49 4.34 7.91 12.56
N HIS A 50 3.97 6.98 11.68
CA HIS A 50 4.47 5.61 11.74
C HIS A 50 5.97 5.51 11.49
N ARG A 51 6.45 6.20 10.43
CA ARG A 51 7.88 6.31 10.10
C ARG A 51 8.68 6.91 11.26
N LYS A 52 8.17 7.98 11.88
CA LYS A 52 8.77 8.66 13.03
C LYS A 52 8.65 7.91 14.36
N ASN A 53 8.18 6.67 14.37
CA ASN A 53 7.98 5.86 15.57
C ASN A 53 7.03 6.48 16.62
N LYS A 54 6.13 7.39 16.23
CA LYS A 54 5.14 7.98 17.15
C LYS A 54 3.97 7.03 17.47
N GLY A 55 3.84 5.94 16.72
CA GLY A 55 2.85 4.90 16.96
C GLY A 55 3.00 3.69 16.03
N ASP A 56 2.39 2.56 16.41
CA ASP A 56 2.28 1.39 15.55
C ASP A 56 0.99 1.44 14.73
N TYR A 57 1.08 2.00 13.53
CA TYR A 57 -0.01 2.13 12.58
C TYR A 57 0.07 1.11 11.45
N GLY A 58 1.03 0.19 11.46
CA GLY A 58 1.33 -0.69 10.32
C GLY A 58 0.12 -1.51 9.87
N ARG A 59 -0.67 -2.04 10.81
CA ARG A 59 -1.89 -2.80 10.47
C ARG A 59 -2.97 -1.91 9.84
N LYS A 60 -3.18 -0.69 10.37
CA LYS A 60 -4.18 0.25 9.84
C LYS A 60 -3.78 0.71 8.44
N LEU A 61 -2.52 1.11 8.28
CA LEU A 61 -1.95 1.53 6.99
C LEU A 61 -2.04 0.40 5.96
N TRP A 62 -1.72 -0.84 6.33
CA TRP A 62 -1.82 -1.97 5.43
C TRP A 62 -3.26 -2.21 4.93
N THR A 63 -4.25 -2.15 5.82
CA THR A 63 -5.66 -2.27 5.43
C THR A 63 -6.07 -1.18 4.44
N ILE A 64 -5.64 0.06 4.69
CA ILE A 64 -5.93 1.20 3.80
C ILE A 64 -5.25 1.03 2.44
N LEU A 65 -3.97 0.66 2.42
CA LEU A 65 -3.20 0.45 1.19
C LEU A 65 -3.78 -0.70 0.35
N ALA A 66 -4.16 -1.81 0.99
CA ALA A 66 -4.81 -2.92 0.31
C ALA A 66 -6.12 -2.49 -0.36
N PHE A 67 -6.93 -1.67 0.33
CA PHE A 67 -8.15 -1.09 -0.25
C PHE A 67 -7.84 -0.15 -1.42
N MET A 68 -6.87 0.76 -1.29
CA MET A 68 -6.48 1.69 -2.35
C MET A 68 -5.97 0.97 -3.60
N VAL A 69 -5.15 -0.07 -3.43
CA VAL A 69 -4.68 -0.90 -4.55
C VAL A 69 -5.83 -1.65 -5.21
N TRP A 70 -6.73 -2.25 -4.43
CA TRP A 70 -7.95 -2.87 -4.95
C TRP A 70 -8.79 -1.87 -5.75
N HIS A 71 -8.98 -0.65 -5.22
CA HIS A 71 -9.75 0.40 -5.88
C HIS A 71 -9.12 0.80 -7.22
N GLN A 72 -7.80 0.99 -7.26
CA GLN A 72 -7.05 1.26 -8.49
C GLN A 72 -7.25 0.17 -9.55
N VAL A 73 -7.26 -1.09 -9.13
CA VAL A 73 -7.42 -2.24 -10.03
C VAL A 73 -8.87 -2.36 -10.54
N PHE A 74 -9.85 -2.33 -9.64
CA PHE A 74 -11.21 -2.74 -9.99
C PHE A 74 -12.16 -1.59 -10.31
N VAL A 75 -11.96 -0.43 -9.68
CA VAL A 75 -12.83 0.75 -9.84
C VAL A 75 -12.22 1.72 -10.84
N GLU A 76 -10.97 2.13 -10.64
CA GLU A 76 -10.30 3.10 -11.53
C GLU A 76 -9.80 2.48 -12.84
N LYS A 77 -9.68 1.14 -12.91
CA LYS A 77 -9.13 0.41 -14.06
C LYS A 77 -7.73 0.90 -14.47
N LYS A 78 -6.93 1.34 -13.48
CA LYS A 78 -5.58 1.89 -13.69
C LYS A 78 -4.61 0.87 -14.32
N TYR A 79 -4.86 -0.41 -14.09
CA TYR A 79 -4.08 -1.51 -14.64
C TYR A 79 -4.93 -2.25 -15.67
N SER A 80 -4.44 -2.34 -16.91
CA SER A 80 -5.00 -3.27 -17.89
C SER A 80 -4.31 -4.64 -17.72
N PHE A 81 -5.13 -5.69 -17.65
CA PHE A 81 -4.66 -7.08 -17.57
C PHE A 81 -4.84 -7.81 -18.90
N ASP A 82 -5.25 -7.09 -19.94
CA ASP A 82 -5.41 -7.67 -21.27
C ASP A 82 -4.05 -7.79 -21.96
N ARG A 83 -3.72 -8.99 -22.45
CA ARG A 83 -2.44 -9.28 -23.09
C ARG A 83 -2.32 -8.66 -24.49
N SER A 84 -3.38 -8.05 -25.03
CA SER A 84 -3.35 -7.37 -26.32
C SER A 84 -2.73 -5.96 -26.28
N ASP A 85 -2.59 -5.34 -25.10
CA ASP A 85 -2.08 -3.97 -24.99
C ASP A 85 -0.58 -3.83 -25.30
N GLU A 86 0.18 -4.92 -25.20
CA GLU A 86 1.61 -4.93 -25.56
C GLU A 86 1.82 -4.85 -27.07
N ALA A 87 0.89 -5.38 -27.88
CA ALA A 87 0.95 -5.22 -29.33
C ALA A 87 0.69 -3.77 -29.75
N ALA A 88 -0.25 -3.07 -29.10
CA ALA A 88 -0.60 -1.69 -29.48
C ALA A 88 0.50 -0.65 -29.17
N LYS A 89 1.34 -0.87 -28.15
CA LYS A 89 2.44 0.05 -27.79
C LYS A 89 3.69 -0.07 -28.67
N VAL A 90 3.82 -1.13 -29.47
CA VAL A 90 4.98 -1.36 -30.35
C VAL A 90 4.77 -0.76 -31.74
N TYR A 91 3.52 -0.48 -32.13
CA TYR A 91 3.16 0.05 -33.45
C TYR A 91 2.83 1.55 -33.48
N VAL A 92 3.04 2.27 -32.37
CA VAL A 92 2.95 3.74 -32.29
C VAL A 92 4.31 4.31 -31.96
#